data_AF-W8C9K9-F1
#
_entry.id   AF-W8C9K9-F1
#
_cell.length_a   1.000
_cell.length_b   1.000
_cell.length_c   1.000
_cell.angle_alpha   90.00
_cell.angle_beta   90.00
_cell.angle_gamma   90.00
#
_symmetry.space_group_name_H-M   'P 1'
#
loop_
_entity.id
_entity.type
_entity.pdbx_description
1 polymer ?
#
loop_
_entity_poly.entity_id
_entity_poly.type
_entity_poly.pdbx_seq_one_letter_code
_entity_poly.pdbx_strand_id
1 'polypeptide(L)'
;MKPAVLRILVLIVALASVAFSASSSWGKRNSSDVLLLRENVIRTPVRNSYLSVNVDFPKSGQTNNRTISAIFVYDRFTNSSGAYASLWSGGVGYRFASVNLKSQYNIGINSTVEIYGKK
;
A
#
# COMPACT_ATOMS: atom_id res chain seq x y z
N MET A 1 5.45 -23.70 -33.99
CA MET A 1 5.62 -22.28 -33.58
C MET A 1 7.06 -21.86 -33.87
N LYS A 2 7.29 -20.66 -34.41
CA LYS A 2 8.67 -20.16 -34.66
C LYS A 2 9.38 -19.95 -33.31
N PRO A 3 10.67 -20.31 -33.16
CA PRO A 3 11.38 -20.25 -31.88
C PRO A 3 11.44 -18.83 -31.29
N ALA A 4 11.39 -17.80 -32.14
CA ALA A 4 11.28 -16.40 -31.71
C ALA A 4 9.98 -16.10 -30.95
N VAL A 5 8.85 -16.67 -31.38
CA VAL A 5 7.53 -16.44 -30.76
C VAL A 5 7.47 -17.10 -29.38
N LEU A 6 8.05 -18.29 -29.22
CA LEU A 6 8.13 -18.98 -27.93
C LEU A 6 8.97 -18.18 -26.92
N ARG A 7 10.13 -17.66 -27.35
CA ARG A 7 11.00 -16.83 -26.49
C ARG A 7 10.30 -15.56 -26.02
N ILE A 8 9.58 -14.88 -26.91
CA ILE A 8 8.81 -13.68 -26.57
C ILE A 8 7.72 -14.01 -25.55
N LEU A 9 6.99 -15.12 -25.74
CA LEU A 9 5.92 -15.53 -24.83
C LEU A 9 6.46 -15.90 -23.43
N VAL A 10 7.59 -16.60 -23.37
CA VAL A 10 8.27 -16.93 -22.11
C VAL A 10 8.77 -15.66 -21.41
N LEU A 11 9.28 -14.69 -22.16
CA LEU A 11 9.71 -13.39 -21.61
C LEU A 11 8.52 -12.64 -21.00
N ILE A 12 7.38 -12.59 -21.70
CA ILE A 12 6.17 -11.93 -21.20
C ILE A 12 5.64 -12.59 -19.91
N VAL A 13 5.65 -13.93 -19.85
CA VAL A 13 5.21 -14.67 -18.64
C VAL A 13 6.20 -14.47 -17.48
N ALA A 14 7.50 -14.43 -17.74
CA ALA A 14 8.52 -14.19 -16.71
C ALA A 14 8.48 -12.74 -16.16
N LEU A 15 8.20 -11.74 -17.01
CA LEU A 15 7.98 -10.36 -16.55
C LEU A 15 6.68 -10.20 -15.75
N ALA A 16 5.67 -11.02 -16.01
CA ALA A 16 4.41 -10.97 -15.25
C ALA A 16 4.53 -11.55 -13.83
N SER A 17 5.46 -12.49 -13.58
CA SER A 17 5.58 -13.19 -12.29
C SER A 17 6.35 -12.42 -11.20
N VAL A 18 7.17 -11.42 -11.56
CA VAL A 18 7.93 -10.59 -10.60
C VAL A 18 7.07 -9.61 -9.80
N ALA A 19 5.75 -9.53 -10.04
CA ALA A 19 4.85 -8.57 -9.41
C ALA A 19 4.17 -9.08 -8.11
N PHE A 20 4.79 -10.00 -7.36
CA PHE A 20 4.15 -10.64 -6.21
C PHE A 20 4.87 -10.40 -4.88
N SER A 21 4.41 -9.37 -4.17
CA SER A 21 4.33 -9.18 -2.70
C SER A 21 4.51 -7.70 -2.41
N ALA A 22 3.42 -6.99 -2.08
CA ALA A 22 3.42 -5.52 -2.10
C ALA A 22 3.21 -4.89 -0.73
N SER A 23 4.08 -5.24 0.24
CA SER A 23 4.37 -4.24 1.28
C SER A 23 4.88 -2.99 0.56
N SER A 24 4.18 -1.88 0.75
CA SER A 24 4.42 -0.66 -0.02
C SER A 24 5.00 0.40 0.89
N SER A 25 5.99 1.13 0.38
CA SER A 25 6.61 2.21 1.13
C SER A 25 6.86 3.41 0.24
N TRP A 26 6.63 4.59 0.78
CA TRP A 26 6.95 5.85 0.14
C TRP A 26 7.86 6.67 1.04
N GLY A 27 8.92 7.24 0.46
CA GLY A 27 9.88 8.06 1.20
C GLY A 27 10.85 7.24 2.06
N LYS A 28 11.49 7.92 3.02
CA LYS A 28 12.49 7.32 3.89
C LYS A 28 12.35 7.89 5.29
N ARG A 29 12.27 7.00 6.27
CA ARG A 29 12.24 7.36 7.68
C ARG A 29 13.66 7.69 8.16
N ASN A 30 13.81 8.85 8.77
CA ASN A 30 15.01 9.21 9.52
C ASN A 30 14.86 8.84 11.00
N SER A 31 15.98 8.71 11.71
CA SER A 31 15.99 8.39 13.15
C SER A 31 15.26 9.46 13.99
N SER A 32 15.28 10.72 13.55
CA SER A 32 14.59 11.83 14.20
C SER A 32 13.09 11.90 13.90
N ASP A 33 12.59 11.14 12.93
CA ASP A 33 11.19 11.22 12.54
C ASP A 33 10.26 10.59 13.58
N VAL A 34 9.08 11.15 13.69
CA VAL A 34 8.05 10.77 14.66
C VAL A 34 6.91 10.04 13.97
N LEU A 35 6.34 9.04 14.64
CA LEU A 35 5.13 8.36 14.17
C LEU A 35 3.95 9.33 14.30
N LEU A 36 3.32 9.66 13.18
CA LEU A 36 2.16 10.55 13.12
C LEU A 36 0.84 9.76 13.16
N LEU A 37 0.80 8.62 12.48
CA LEU A 37 -0.35 7.72 12.44
C LEU A 37 0.15 6.28 12.39
N ARG A 38 -0.51 5.40 13.14
CA ARG A 38 -0.48 3.95 12.91
C ARG A 38 -1.92 3.46 12.95
N GLU A 39 -2.37 2.84 11.87
CA GLU A 39 -3.73 2.35 11.74
C GLU A 39 -3.75 0.92 11.19
N ASN A 40 -4.46 0.05 11.90
CA ASN A 40 -4.66 -1.33 11.50
C ASN A 40 -6.00 -1.43 10.78
N VAL A 41 -5.96 -1.68 9.47
CA VAL A 41 -7.16 -1.86 8.65
C VAL A 41 -7.44 -3.34 8.52
N ILE A 42 -8.49 -3.79 9.22
CA ILE A 42 -9.01 -5.15 9.13
C ILE A 42 -10.41 -5.10 8.54
N ARG A 43 -10.61 -5.82 7.43
CA ARG A 43 -11.91 -5.99 6.76
C ARG A 43 -12.11 -7.43 6.39
N THR A 44 -13.28 -7.96 6.73
CA THR A 44 -13.69 -9.32 6.35
C THR A 44 -13.96 -9.39 4.85
N PRO A 45 -13.66 -10.53 4.19
CA PRO A 45 -13.94 -10.70 2.76
C PRO A 45 -15.44 -10.55 2.45
N VAL A 46 -15.74 -9.94 1.29
CA VAL A 46 -17.09 -9.86 0.75
C VAL A 46 -17.16 -10.72 -0.51
N ARG A 47 -18.21 -11.55 -0.62
CA ARG A 47 -18.39 -12.42 -1.78
C ARG A 47 -18.66 -11.61 -3.05
N ASN A 48 -18.05 -12.06 -4.13
CA ASN A 48 -18.10 -11.50 -5.48
C ASN A 48 -17.75 -10.01 -5.55
N SER A 49 -16.80 -9.56 -4.73
CA SER A 49 -16.42 -8.16 -4.70
C SER A 49 -14.96 -7.93 -4.34
N TYR A 50 -14.51 -6.70 -4.59
CA TYR A 50 -13.26 -6.13 -4.09
C TYR A 50 -13.58 -5.17 -2.96
N LEU A 51 -12.70 -5.08 -1.97
CA LEU A 51 -12.76 -4.08 -0.92
C LEU A 51 -11.81 -2.95 -1.26
N SER A 52 -12.23 -1.72 -0.97
CA SER A 52 -11.42 -0.51 -1.15
C SER A 52 -11.60 0.35 0.10
N VAL A 53 -10.50 0.64 0.80
CA VAL A 53 -10.52 1.42 2.04
C VAL A 53 -9.47 2.50 1.98
N ASN A 54 -9.86 3.73 2.30
CA ASN A 54 -8.96 4.86 2.39
C ASN A 54 -8.50 5.06 3.83
N VAL A 55 -7.20 5.20 3.98
CA VAL A 55 -6.54 5.66 5.20
C VAL A 55 -6.09 7.08 4.95
N ASP A 56 -6.93 8.01 5.39
CA ASP A 56 -6.64 9.44 5.31
C ASP A 56 -5.89 9.93 6.55
N PHE A 57 -4.94 10.81 6.31
CA PHE A 57 -4.18 11.54 7.31
C PHE A 57 -4.05 13.01 6.93
N PRO A 58 -4.23 13.96 7.86
CA PRO A 58 -4.82 13.75 9.19
C PRO A 58 -6.27 13.23 9.09
N LYS A 59 -6.79 12.64 10.17
CA LYS A 59 -8.18 12.18 10.19
C LYS A 59 -9.14 13.37 10.13
N SER A 60 -10.38 13.12 9.73
CA SER A 60 -11.41 14.16 9.71
C SER A 60 -11.49 14.88 11.07
N GLY A 61 -11.43 16.21 11.05
CA GLY A 61 -11.41 17.06 12.24
C GLY A 61 -10.04 17.20 12.92
N GLN A 62 -9.00 16.52 12.44
CA GLN A 62 -7.63 16.69 12.93
C GLN A 62 -6.81 17.56 11.98
N THR A 63 -5.87 18.31 12.53
CA THR A 63 -4.88 19.07 11.76
C THR A 63 -3.50 18.51 12.02
N ASN A 64 -2.62 18.65 11.02
CA ASN A 64 -1.23 18.23 11.13
C ASN A 64 -0.31 19.33 10.60
N ASN A 65 0.69 19.68 11.41
CA ASN A 65 1.68 20.71 11.07
C ASN A 65 3.03 20.11 10.63
N ARG A 66 3.19 18.79 10.71
CA ARG A 66 4.45 18.11 10.37
C ARG A 66 4.45 17.62 8.93
N THR A 67 5.55 17.82 8.23
CA THR A 67 5.71 17.28 6.88
C THR A 67 5.97 15.78 6.96
N ILE A 68 5.21 15.00 6.20
CA ILE A 68 5.34 13.55 6.09
C ILE A 68 6.68 13.22 5.44
N SER A 69 7.44 12.34 6.06
CA SER A 69 8.75 11.88 5.59
C SER A 69 8.72 10.46 5.03
N ALA A 70 7.87 9.60 5.59
CA ALA A 70 7.70 8.24 5.14
C ALA A 70 6.30 7.72 5.39
N ILE A 71 5.85 6.83 4.52
CA ILE A 71 4.62 6.06 4.66
C ILE A 71 4.98 4.59 4.44
N PHE A 72 4.59 3.73 5.36
CA PHE A 72 4.77 2.29 5.25
C PHE A 72 3.42 1.59 5.33
N VAL A 73 3.22 0.62 4.45
CA VAL A 73 2.07 -0.27 4.48
C VAL A 73 2.58 -1.69 4.62
N TYR A 74 2.30 -2.27 5.78
CA TYR A 74 2.64 -3.64 6.10
C TYR A 74 1.44 -4.53 5.82
N ASP A 75 1.59 -5.43 4.87
CA ASP A 75 0.63 -6.51 4.65
C ASP A 75 0.87 -7.63 5.68
N ARG A 76 -0.20 -8.11 6.32
CA ARG A 76 -0.12 -9.21 7.29
C ARG A 76 -0.51 -10.58 6.71
N PHE A 77 -0.87 -10.64 5.43
CA PHE A 77 -1.06 -11.93 4.76
C PHE A 77 0.29 -12.56 4.39
N THR A 78 0.51 -13.81 4.79
CA THR A 78 1.76 -14.56 4.51
C THR A 78 1.79 -15.19 3.12
N ASN A 79 0.66 -15.19 2.41
CA ASN A 79 0.44 -15.88 1.14
C ASN A 79 0.30 -14.93 -0.05
N SER A 80 0.77 -13.67 0.06
CA SER A 80 0.68 -12.65 -0.98
C SER A 80 -0.75 -12.31 -1.45
N SER A 81 -1.78 -12.68 -0.67
CA SER A 81 -3.19 -12.39 -0.97
C SER A 81 -3.68 -11.06 -0.38
N GLY A 82 -2.81 -10.27 0.24
CA GLY A 82 -3.23 -9.06 0.91
C GLY A 82 -3.52 -7.89 -0.03
N ALA A 83 -3.85 -6.76 0.59
CA ALA A 83 -4.33 -5.59 -0.12
C ALA A 83 -3.20 -4.87 -0.85
N TYR A 84 -3.48 -4.47 -2.08
CA TYR A 84 -2.65 -3.54 -2.83
C TYR A 84 -2.79 -2.15 -2.22
N ALA A 85 -1.66 -1.53 -1.87
CA ALA A 85 -1.64 -0.17 -1.38
C ALA A 85 -1.31 0.81 -2.51
N SER A 86 -1.98 1.95 -2.53
CA SER A 86 -1.73 3.02 -3.50
C SER A 86 -1.90 4.38 -2.84
N LEU A 87 -0.98 5.30 -3.14
CA LEU A 87 -1.09 6.68 -2.67
C LEU A 87 -2.01 7.44 -3.64
N TRP A 88 -3.20 7.83 -3.18
CA TRP A 88 -4.17 8.55 -4.00
C TRP A 88 -3.96 10.06 -4.00
N SER A 89 -3.51 10.62 -2.88
CA SER A 89 -3.30 12.06 -2.74
C SER A 89 -2.31 12.39 -1.63
N GLY A 90 -1.63 13.53 -1.75
CA GLY A 90 -0.63 14.01 -0.79
C GLY A 90 0.59 13.08 -0.70
N GLY A 91 1.02 12.77 0.51
CA GLY A 91 2.11 11.85 0.79
C GLY A 91 3.39 12.51 1.28
N VAL A 92 4.53 11.90 0.97
CA VAL A 92 5.85 12.39 1.39
C VAL A 92 6.09 13.79 0.84
N GLY A 93 6.53 14.71 1.70
CA GLY A 93 6.68 16.14 1.37
C GLY A 93 5.43 16.99 1.63
N TYR A 94 4.27 16.37 1.83
CA TYR A 94 3.02 17.03 2.20
C TYR A 94 2.71 16.87 3.69
N ARG A 95 1.70 17.58 4.17
CA ARG A 95 1.18 17.45 5.55
C ARG A 95 -0.06 16.56 5.65
N PHE A 96 -0.51 16.03 4.52
CA PHE A 96 -1.65 15.15 4.40
C PHE A 96 -1.32 14.01 3.44
N ALA A 97 -2.00 12.88 3.57
CA ALA A 97 -1.90 11.75 2.68
C ALA A 97 -3.21 10.96 2.68
N SER A 98 -3.57 10.41 1.53
CA SER A 98 -4.64 9.41 1.41
C SER A 98 -4.05 8.14 0.80
N VAL A 99 -4.01 7.08 1.60
CA VAL A 99 -3.54 5.77 1.17
C VAL A 99 -4.76 4.89 0.94
N ASN A 100 -4.97 4.45 -0.29
CA ASN A 100 -5.99 3.48 -0.60
C ASN A 100 -5.43 2.06 -0.46
N LEU A 101 -6.19 1.20 0.22
CA LEU A 101 -5.96 -0.22 0.34
C LEU A 101 -7.05 -0.95 -0.43
N LYS A 102 -6.67 -1.65 -1.49
CA LYS A 102 -7.58 -2.42 -2.33
C LYS A 102 -7.33 -3.91 -2.17
N SER A 103 -8.32 -4.68 -1.75
CA SER A 103 -8.20 -6.14 -1.61
C SER A 103 -8.13 -6.83 -2.98
N GLN A 104 -7.67 -8.08 -2.96
CA GLN A 104 -7.91 -9.03 -4.05
C GLN A 104 -9.38 -9.49 -4.06
N TYR A 105 -9.81 -10.05 -5.20
CA TYR A 105 -11.18 -10.53 -5.38
C TYR A 105 -11.53 -11.62 -4.36
N ASN A 106 -12.65 -11.47 -3.65
CA ASN A 106 -13.08 -12.38 -2.58
C ASN A 106 -12.14 -12.50 -1.36
N ILE A 107 -11.16 -11.60 -1.21
CA ILE A 107 -10.23 -11.59 -0.06
C ILE A 107 -10.49 -10.35 0.81
N GLY A 108 -10.23 -10.50 2.11
CA GLY A 108 -10.30 -9.43 3.09
C GLY A 108 -9.11 -8.47 3.02
N ILE A 109 -9.06 -7.52 3.96
CA ILE A 109 -7.91 -6.64 4.17
C ILE A 109 -7.38 -6.88 5.59
N ASN A 110 -6.06 -6.97 5.72
CA ASN A 110 -5.36 -6.98 7.01
C ASN A 110 -4.01 -6.32 6.79
N SER A 111 -4.01 -4.98 6.87
CA SER A 111 -2.82 -4.18 6.59
C SER A 111 -2.65 -3.11 7.67
N THR A 112 -1.40 -2.78 7.97
CA THR A 112 -1.07 -1.66 8.88
C THR A 112 -0.46 -0.53 8.09
N VAL A 113 -1.08 0.65 8.17
CA VAL A 113 -0.55 1.87 7.58
C VAL A 113 0.13 2.67 8.67
N GLU A 114 1.38 3.03 8.44
CA GLU A 114 2.16 3.90 9.30
C GLU A 114 2.61 5.13 8.52
N ILE A 115 2.40 6.30 9.12
CA ILE A 115 2.81 7.58 8.54
C ILE A 115 3.77 8.23 9.54
N TYR A 116 4.94 8.60 9.05
CA TYR A 116 5.99 9.27 9.80
C TYR A 116 6.16 10.69 9.29
N GLY A 117 6.56 11.59 10.18
CA GLY A 117 6.85 12.97 9.85
C GLY A 117 8.16 13.45 10.44
N LYS A 118 8.69 14.52 9.84
CA LYS A 118 9.83 15.24 10.40
C LYS A 118 9.44 15.86 11.74
N LYS A 119 10.34 15.76 12.72
CA LYS A 119 10.14 16.31 14.07
C LYS A 119 9.88 17.81 14.04
#